data_AF-A0A7C1J8D2-F1
#
_entry.id   AF-A0A7C1J8D2-F1
#
_cell.length_a   1.000
_cell.length_b   1.000
_cell.length_c   1.000
_cell.angle_alpha   90.00
_cell.angle_beta   90.00
_cell.angle_gamma   90.00
#
_symmetry.space_group_name_H-M   'P 1'
#
loop_
_entity.id
_entity.type
_entity.pdbx_description
1 polymer ?
#
loop_
_entity_poly.entity_id
_entity_poly.type
_entity_poly.pdbx_seq_one_letter_code
_entity_poly.pdbx_strand_id
1 'polypeptide(L)'
;MNLDDAITEVTQLIMGACSTATLKVVKMSDEEARISVDAPAAEMDKIKDAVRDRLTQLLVSEGLDVQVQVYDKDAPKGVVG
;
A
#
# COMPACT_ATOMS: atom_id res chain seq x y z
N MET A 1 -1.03 1.25 -18.30
CA MET A 1 -1.29 -0.13 -17.84
C MET A 1 -2.71 -0.22 -17.28
N ASN A 2 -3.18 -1.39 -16.82
CA ASN A 2 -4.48 -1.49 -16.14
C ASN A 2 -4.32 -1.46 -14.60
N LEU A 3 -5.43 -1.41 -13.85
CA LEU A 3 -5.43 -1.35 -12.39
C LEU A 3 -4.83 -2.61 -11.74
N ASP A 4 -5.00 -3.80 -12.34
CA ASP A 4 -4.41 -5.05 -11.86
C ASP A 4 -2.87 -5.04 -11.91
N ASP A 5 -2.33 -4.52 -13.01
CA ASP A 5 -0.89 -4.33 -13.19
C ASP A 5 -0.36 -3.35 -12.13
N ALA A 6 -1.07 -2.23 -11.94
CA ALA A 6 -0.71 -1.22 -10.94
C ALA A 6 -0.70 -1.78 -9.51
N ILE A 7 -1.74 -2.52 -9.13
CA ILE A 7 -1.83 -3.19 -7.82
C ILE A 7 -0.66 -4.17 -7.64
N THR A 8 -0.35 -4.95 -8.69
CA THR A 8 0.73 -5.93 -8.65
C THR A 8 2.09 -5.25 -8.44
N GLU A 9 2.36 -4.18 -9.18
CA GLU A 9 3.60 -3.43 -9.08
C GLU A 9 3.76 -2.77 -7.69
N VAL A 10 2.72 -2.09 -7.21
CA VAL A 10 2.74 -1.45 -5.88
C VAL A 10 2.91 -2.50 -4.78
N THR A 11 2.27 -3.66 -4.90
CA THR A 11 2.45 -4.78 -3.97
C THR A 11 3.89 -5.28 -3.96
N GLN A 12 4.54 -5.39 -5.12
CA GLN A 12 5.95 -5.77 -5.21
C GLN A 12 6.88 -4.74 -4.56
N LEU A 13 6.62 -3.44 -4.75
CA LEU A 13 7.38 -2.38 -4.08
C LEU A 13 7.25 -2.46 -2.56
N ILE A 14 6.03 -2.68 -2.06
CA ILE A 14 5.77 -2.87 -0.61
C ILE A 14 6.53 -4.08 -0.08
N MET A 15 6.44 -5.24 -0.76
CA MET A 15 7.10 -6.47 -0.34
C MET A 15 8.63 -6.40 -0.44
N GLY A 16 9.15 -5.61 -1.39
CA GLY A 16 10.58 -5.31 -1.49
C GLY A 16 11.09 -4.44 -0.34
N ALA A 17 10.27 -3.50 0.15
CA ALA A 17 10.58 -2.68 1.31
C ALA A 17 10.39 -3.44 2.64
N CYS A 18 9.36 -4.29 2.75
CA CYS A 18 9.06 -5.06 3.95
C CYS A 18 8.49 -6.44 3.59
N SER A 19 9.34 -7.46 3.63
CA SER A 19 8.95 -8.84 3.30
C SER A 19 8.00 -9.49 4.32
N THR A 20 7.81 -8.87 5.49
CA THR A 20 6.93 -9.35 6.57
C THR A 20 5.61 -8.60 6.63
N ALA A 21 5.38 -7.65 5.72
CA ALA A 21 4.11 -6.92 5.66
C ALA A 21 2.97 -7.85 5.26
N THR A 22 1.80 -7.66 5.86
CA THR A 22 0.56 -8.29 5.43
C THR A 22 -0.25 -7.29 4.63
N LEU A 23 -0.70 -7.68 3.43
CA LEU A 23 -1.42 -6.80 2.53
C LEU A 23 -2.86 -7.25 2.37
N LYS A 24 -3.77 -6.28 2.35
CA LYS A 24 -5.16 -6.47 1.95
C LYS A 24 -5.49 -5.48 0.84
N VAL A 25 -5.86 -6.01 -0.32
CA VAL A 25 -6.25 -5.21 -1.48
C VAL A 25 -7.77 -5.20 -1.61
N VAL A 26 -8.33 -4.01 -1.86
CA VAL A 26 -9.74 -3.81 -2.19
C VAL A 26 -9.81 -2.97 -3.45
N LYS A 27 -10.38 -3.53 -4.53
CA LYS A 27 -10.72 -2.75 -5.73
C LYS A 27 -12.05 -2.04 -5.49
N MET A 28 -12.09 -0.75 -5.77
CA MET A 28 -13.29 0.08 -5.62
C MET A 28 -13.98 0.31 -6.97
N SER A 29 -13.19 0.41 -8.05
CA SER A 29 -13.66 0.55 -9.43
C SER A 29 -12.62 -0.05 -10.40
N ASP A 30 -12.78 0.21 -11.70
CA ASP A 30 -11.79 -0.16 -12.73
C ASP A 30 -10.52 0.72 -12.67
N GLU A 31 -10.57 1.86 -11.96
CA GLU A 31 -9.48 2.84 -11.88
C GLU A 31 -8.99 3.11 -10.44
N GLU A 32 -9.73 2.66 -9.41
CA GLU A 32 -9.43 2.92 -8.01
C GLU A 32 -9.24 1.63 -7.20
N ALA A 33 -8.18 1.58 -6.41
CA ALA A 33 -7.93 0.51 -5.45
C ALA A 33 -7.29 1.02 -4.15
N ARG A 34 -7.53 0.28 -3.07
CA ARG A 34 -6.91 0.51 -1.76
C ARG A 34 -6.11 -0.71 -1.34
N ILE A 35 -4.89 -0.46 -0.89
CA ILE A 35 -3.99 -1.45 -0.31
C ILE A 35 -3.74 -1.08 1.15
N SER A 36 -4.33 -1.86 2.06
CA SER A 36 -4.01 -1.79 3.49
C SER A 36 -2.80 -2.66 3.78
N VAL A 37 -1.81 -2.11 4.48
CA VAL A 37 -0.53 -2.75 4.76
C VAL A 37 -0.30 -2.75 6.26
N ASP A 38 -0.32 -3.93 6.87
CA ASP A 38 0.08 -4.13 8.26
C ASP A 38 1.58 -4.46 8.30
N ALA A 39 2.40 -3.59 8.90
CA ALA A 39 3.85 -3.72 8.93
C ALA A 39 4.43 -3.38 10.32
N PRO A 40 5.65 -3.82 10.65
CA PRO A 40 6.33 -3.35 11.85
C PRO A 40 6.54 -1.84 11.82
N ALA A 41 6.38 -1.15 12.96
CA ALA A 41 6.57 0.30 13.07
C ALA A 41 7.87 0.81 12.42
N ALA A 42 8.97 0.06 12.60
CA ALA A 42 10.30 0.40 12.07
C ALA A 42 10.40 0.38 10.53
N GLU A 43 9.47 -0.28 9.84
CA GLU A 43 9.47 -0.41 8.38
C GLU A 43 8.40 0.47 7.70
N MET A 44 7.51 1.10 8.46
CA MET A 44 6.37 1.86 7.92
C MET A 44 6.81 3.01 7.00
N ASP A 45 7.81 3.79 7.41
CA ASP A 45 8.27 4.93 6.59
C ASP A 45 9.03 4.46 5.35
N LYS A 46 9.78 3.34 5.43
CA LYS A 46 10.40 2.72 4.25
C LYS A 46 9.37 2.29 3.22
N ILE A 47 8.24 1.72 3.65
CA ILE A 47 7.14 1.34 2.75
C ILE A 47 6.56 2.59 2.09
N LYS A 48 6.27 3.65 2.85
CA LYS A 48 5.72 4.90 2.31
C LYS A 48 6.67 5.53 1.28
N ASP A 49 7.95 5.61 1.59
CA ASP A 49 8.95 6.17 0.67
C ASP A 49 9.10 5.32 -0.60
N ALA A 50 9.06 3.98 -0.49
CA ALA A 50 9.18 3.08 -1.63
C ALA A 50 8.02 3.22 -2.64
N VAL A 51 6.83 3.59 -2.19
CA VAL A 51 5.65 3.70 -3.06
C VAL A 51 5.31 5.13 -3.47
N ARG A 52 5.72 6.15 -2.70
CA ARG A 52 5.28 7.56 -2.86
C ARG A 52 5.32 8.05 -4.30
N ASP A 53 6.50 7.95 -4.92
CA ASP A 53 6.72 8.53 -6.25
C ASP A 53 5.93 7.74 -7.31
N ARG A 54 5.85 6.41 -7.14
CA ARG A 54 5.08 5.56 -8.05
C ARG A 54 3.59 5.86 -7.95
N LEU A 55 3.01 5.92 -6.76
CA LEU A 55 1.59 6.25 -6.57
C LEU A 55 1.24 7.62 -7.20
N THR A 56 2.12 8.60 -7.05
CA THR A 56 1.95 9.92 -7.67
C THR A 56 1.94 9.80 -9.20
N GLN A 57 2.84 9.02 -9.78
CA GLN A 57 2.90 8.79 -11.22
C GLN A 57 1.64 8.07 -11.73
N LEU A 58 1.14 7.07 -11.02
CA LEU A 58 -0.10 6.35 -11.36
C LEU A 58 -1.28 7.30 -11.48
N LEU A 59 -1.44 8.15 -10.47
CA LEU A 59 -2.54 9.10 -10.42
C LEU A 59 -2.42 10.16 -11.52
N VAL A 60 -1.25 10.78 -11.66
CA VAL A 60 -1.07 11.95 -12.56
C VAL A 60 -0.96 11.55 -14.02
N SER A 61 -0.28 10.45 -14.32
CA SER A 61 0.05 10.07 -15.71
C SER A 61 -0.89 9.02 -16.29
N GLU A 62 -1.43 8.13 -15.44
CA GLU A 62 -2.22 6.99 -15.89
C GLU A 62 -3.68 7.05 -15.45
N GLY A 63 -4.06 8.02 -14.60
CA GLY A 63 -5.43 8.16 -14.08
C GLY A 63 -5.83 7.07 -13.09
N LEU A 64 -4.87 6.26 -12.61
CA LEU A 64 -5.12 5.15 -11.69
C LEU A 64 -4.90 5.61 -10.24
N ASP A 65 -5.96 5.58 -9.43
CA ASP A 65 -5.91 5.94 -8.02
C ASP A 65 -5.66 4.71 -7.15
N VAL A 66 -4.38 4.40 -6.92
CA VAL A 66 -3.96 3.36 -5.98
C VAL A 66 -3.57 4.01 -4.66
N GLN A 67 -4.37 3.77 -3.62
CA GLN A 67 -4.13 4.31 -2.28
C GLN A 67 -3.46 3.27 -1.39
N VAL A 68 -2.34 3.61 -0.77
CA VAL A 68 -1.65 2.75 0.22
C VAL A 68 -1.84 3.30 1.62
N GLN A 69 -2.34 2.46 2.54
CA GLN A 69 -2.54 2.79 3.95
C GLN A 69 -1.71 1.86 4.80
N VAL A 70 -0.71 2.40 5.50
CA VAL A 70 0.22 1.61 6.32
C VAL A 70 -0.17 1.72 7.80
N TYR A 71 -0.35 0.59 8.45
CA TYR A 71 -0.69 0.45 9.86
C TYR A 71 0.44 -0.25 10.61
N ASP A 72 0.63 0.15 11.86
CA ASP A 72 1.53 -0.56 12.77
C ASP A 72 0.84 -1.84 13.26
N LYS A 73 1.35 -2.99 12.81
CA LYS A 73 0.82 -4.30 13.22
C LYS A 73 1.12 -4.63 14.68
N ASP A 74 2.13 -3.97 15.25
CA ASP A 74 2.62 -4.17 16.61
C ASP A 74 1.97 -3.18 17.59
N ALA A 75 1.17 -2.23 17.09
CA ALA A 75 0.39 -1.34 17.93
C ALA A 75 -0.57 -2.16 18.81
N PRO A 76 -0.68 -1.84 20.11
CA PRO A 76 -1.58 -2.53 21.00
C PRO A 76 -3.01 -2.42 20.46
N LYS A 77 -3.61 -3.57 20.10
CA LYS A 77 -5.04 -3.63 19.79
C LYS A 77 -5.76 -3.24 21.07
N GLY A 78 -6.44 -2.09 21.02
CA GLY A 78 -7.00 -1.43 22.21
C GLY A 78 -7.64 -2.42 23.16
N VAL A 79 -7.17 -2.43 24.41
CA VAL A 79 -7.99 -2.88 25.53
C VAL A 79 -9.23 -2.01 25.49
N VAL A 80 -10.35 -2.61 25.10
CA VAL A 80 -11.67 -2.02 25.27
C VAL A 80 -11.88 -1.96 26.78
N GLY A 81 -11.59 -0.79 27.37
CA GLY A 81 -11.97 -0.45 28.73
C GLY A 81 -13.44 -0.11 28.81
#